data_AF-A0A812PFR3-F1
#
_entry.id   AF-A0A812PFR3-F1
#
_cell.length_a   1.000
_cell.length_b   1.000
_cell.length_c   1.000
_cell.angle_alpha   90.00
_cell.angle_beta   90.00
_cell.angle_gamma   90.00
#
_symmetry.space_group_name_H-M   'P 1'
#
loop_
_entity.id
_entity.type
_entity.pdbx_description
1 polymer ?
#
loop_
_entity_poly.entity_id
_entity_poly.type
_entity_poly.pdbx_seq_one_letter_code
_entity_poly.pdbx_strand_id
1 'polypeptide(L)'
;MSSAYGILRQALTGGGREFLRNAQRMQAVGPDEEGGLGFIFEGCFYIAAPWPLRDLPRALGLMRRALERKACKRNYYYVGLANYHLQNYAEARDFFAKSASAKPEFLSEFDFAAGLTQEAEHGVKLATDALKAAGDQDDAANSV
;
A
#
# COMPACT_ATOMS: atom_id res chain seq x y z
N MET A 1 -5.90 -7.84 -31.93
CA MET A 1 -5.15 -7.25 -30.80
C MET A 1 -5.87 -7.61 -29.52
N SER A 2 -5.22 -8.33 -28.59
CA SER A 2 -5.82 -8.79 -27.34
C SER A 2 -6.21 -7.60 -26.44
N SER A 3 -7.35 -7.68 -25.75
CA SER A 3 -7.81 -6.66 -24.78
C SER A 3 -6.76 -6.33 -23.72
N ALA A 4 -5.98 -7.34 -23.29
CA ALA A 4 -4.87 -7.18 -22.37
C ALA A 4 -3.76 -6.25 -22.92
N TYR A 5 -3.48 -6.30 -24.22
CA TYR A 5 -2.46 -5.45 -24.85
C TYR A 5 -2.86 -3.96 -24.85
N GLY A 6 -4.15 -3.66 -25.05
CA GLY A 6 -4.66 -2.28 -24.99
C GLY A 6 -4.58 -1.68 -23.59
N ILE A 7 -4.97 -2.45 -22.58
CA ILE A 7 -4.90 -2.06 -21.16
C ILE A 7 -3.44 -1.85 -20.74
N LEU A 8 -2.56 -2.78 -21.14
CA LEU A 8 -1.11 -2.69 -20.90
C LEU A 8 -0.50 -1.45 -21.53
N ARG A 9 -0.83 -1.18 -22.80
CA ARG A 9 -0.32 -0.01 -23.51
C ARG A 9 -0.74 1.27 -22.83
N GLN A 10 -1.99 1.40 -22.38
CA GLN A 10 -2.45 2.59 -21.68
C GLN A 10 -1.77 2.77 -20.31
N ALA A 11 -1.59 1.70 -19.53
CA ALA A 11 -0.90 1.77 -18.24
C ALA A 11 0.61 2.11 -18.37
N LEU A 12 1.24 1.70 -19.47
CA LEU A 12 2.69 1.85 -19.72
C LEU A 12 3.03 2.99 -20.69
N THR A 13 2.05 3.78 -21.11
CA THR A 13 2.30 4.98 -21.93
C THR A 13 1.71 6.21 -21.24
N GLY A 14 2.22 7.39 -21.59
CA GLY A 14 1.80 8.64 -20.93
C GLY A 14 2.07 8.63 -19.42
N GLY A 15 1.06 9.04 -18.64
CA GLY A 15 1.21 9.36 -17.21
C GLY A 15 1.65 8.21 -16.31
N GLY A 16 1.24 6.96 -16.58
CA GLY A 16 1.62 5.81 -15.73
C GLY A 16 3.12 5.49 -15.78
N ARG A 17 3.72 5.56 -16.98
CA ARG A 17 5.16 5.37 -17.16
C ARG A 17 5.98 6.52 -16.58
N GLU A 18 5.49 7.75 -16.71
CA GLU A 18 6.14 8.92 -16.12
C GLU A 18 6.07 8.88 -14.59
N PHE A 19 4.92 8.50 -14.02
CA PHE A 19 4.76 8.30 -12.59
C PHE A 19 5.77 7.29 -12.03
N LEU A 20 5.86 6.10 -12.64
CA LEU A 20 6.81 5.07 -12.22
C LEU A 20 8.27 5.56 -12.34
N ARG A 21 8.61 6.25 -13.43
CA ARG A 21 9.96 6.82 -13.63
C ARG A 21 10.28 7.88 -12.58
N ASN A 22 9.33 8.73 -12.24
CA ASN A 22 9.52 9.78 -11.23
C ASN A 22 9.72 9.16 -9.85
N ALA A 23 8.92 8.16 -9.47
CA ALA A 23 9.09 7.42 -8.22
C ALA A 23 10.49 6.78 -8.11
N GLN A 24 10.95 6.13 -9.19
CA GLN A 24 12.30 5.54 -9.26
C GLN A 24 13.40 6.59 -9.21
N ARG A 25 13.21 7.75 -9.85
CA ARG A 25 14.16 8.87 -9.77
C ARG A 25 14.25 9.44 -8.36
N MET A 26 13.14 9.56 -7.65
CA MET A 26 13.13 9.99 -6.24
C MET A 26 13.97 9.04 -5.39
N GLN A 27 13.81 7.72 -5.58
CA GLN A 27 14.64 6.74 -4.87
C GLN A 27 16.13 6.83 -5.23
N ALA A 28 16.46 7.13 -6.48
CA ALA A 28 17.86 7.22 -6.93
C ALA A 28 18.58 8.48 -6.42
N VAL A 29 17.87 9.60 -6.32
CA VAL A 29 18.45 10.89 -5.91
C VAL A 29 18.39 11.11 -4.40
N GLY A 30 17.31 10.64 -3.75
CA GLY A 30 17.04 10.86 -2.34
C GLY A 30 16.25 9.70 -1.75
N PRO A 31 16.88 8.53 -1.53
CA PRO A 31 16.19 7.33 -1.05
C PRO A 31 15.54 7.50 0.33
N ASP A 32 16.06 8.43 1.14
CA ASP A 32 15.57 8.71 2.49
C ASP A 32 14.66 9.94 2.54
N GLU A 33 14.49 10.65 1.41
CA GLU A 33 13.68 11.87 1.34
C GLU A 33 12.24 11.61 1.78
N GLU A 34 11.80 12.48 2.68
CA GLU A 34 10.53 12.37 3.40
C GLU A 34 10.27 10.97 3.96
N GLY A 35 11.29 10.22 4.41
CA GLY A 35 11.11 8.86 4.93
C GLY A 35 10.88 7.82 3.84
N GLY A 36 11.47 7.98 2.67
CA GLY A 36 11.39 7.01 1.57
C GLY A 36 10.12 7.12 0.73
N LEU A 37 9.63 8.34 0.50
CA LEU A 37 8.41 8.60 -0.27
C LEU A 37 8.44 7.99 -1.68
N GLY A 38 9.61 7.98 -2.33
CA GLY A 38 9.77 7.36 -3.65
C GLY A 38 9.42 5.87 -3.69
N PHE A 39 9.67 5.13 -2.61
CA PHE A 39 9.28 3.73 -2.50
C PHE A 39 7.77 3.56 -2.34
N ILE A 40 7.11 4.48 -1.61
CA ILE A 40 5.65 4.49 -1.47
C ILE A 40 4.98 4.69 -2.82
N PHE A 41 5.41 5.69 -3.60
CA PHE A 41 4.82 5.93 -4.92
C PHE A 41 5.00 4.75 -5.86
N GLU A 42 6.19 4.15 -5.92
CA GLU A 42 6.39 2.95 -6.73
C GLU A 42 5.51 1.79 -6.24
N GLY A 43 5.39 1.58 -4.92
CA GLY A 43 4.51 0.56 -4.35
C GLY A 43 3.04 0.77 -4.72
N CYS A 44 2.55 2.02 -4.63
CA CYS A 44 1.18 2.39 -5.02
C CYS A 44 0.92 2.12 -6.50
N PHE A 45 1.89 2.33 -7.39
CA PHE A 45 1.77 1.95 -8.80
C PHE A 45 1.48 0.46 -8.92
N TYR A 46 2.24 -0.40 -8.25
CA TYR A 46 2.07 -1.85 -8.35
C TYR A 46 0.78 -2.37 -7.70
N ILE A 47 0.21 -1.65 -6.73
CA ILE A 47 -1.15 -1.92 -6.24
C ILE A 47 -2.16 -1.49 -7.31
N ALA A 48 -2.12 -0.25 -7.79
CA ALA A 48 -3.15 0.30 -8.67
C ALA A 48 -3.10 -0.25 -10.11
N ALA A 49 -1.96 -0.79 -10.54
CA ALA A 49 -1.77 -1.28 -11.90
C ALA A 49 -2.78 -2.39 -12.24
N PRO A 50 -3.26 -2.45 -13.49
CA PRO A 50 -4.10 -3.55 -13.95
C PRO A 50 -3.27 -4.83 -14.11
N TRP A 51 -3.92 -5.98 -14.16
CA TRP A 51 -3.27 -7.22 -14.61
C TRP A 51 -2.76 -7.05 -16.06
N PRO A 52 -1.57 -7.57 -16.41
CA PRO A 52 -0.60 -8.33 -15.60
C PRO A 52 0.47 -7.49 -14.88
N LEU A 53 0.34 -6.16 -14.83
CA LEU A 53 1.34 -5.28 -14.20
C LEU A 53 1.17 -5.16 -12.69
N ARG A 54 -0.01 -5.48 -12.16
CA ARG A 54 -0.26 -5.57 -10.72
C ARG A 54 0.70 -6.55 -10.07
N ASP A 55 1.44 -6.09 -9.07
CA ASP A 55 2.44 -6.90 -8.35
C ASP A 55 2.43 -6.55 -6.86
N LEU A 56 1.59 -7.25 -6.11
CA LEU A 56 1.38 -6.99 -4.68
C LEU A 56 2.57 -7.37 -3.80
N PRO A 57 3.26 -8.51 -4.04
CA PRO A 57 4.49 -8.81 -3.30
C PRO A 57 5.56 -7.73 -3.49
N ARG A 58 5.75 -7.23 -4.72
CA ARG A 58 6.67 -6.13 -4.98
C ARG A 58 6.24 -4.84 -4.28
N ALA A 59 4.94 -4.51 -4.33
CA ALA A 59 4.41 -3.36 -3.61
C ALA A 59 4.70 -3.42 -2.10
N LEU A 60 4.44 -4.56 -1.46
CA LEU A 60 4.74 -4.76 -0.05
C LEU A 60 6.24 -4.61 0.24
N GLY A 61 7.11 -5.18 -0.60
CA GLY A 61 8.56 -5.05 -0.45
C GLY A 61 9.02 -3.60 -0.51
N LEU A 62 8.49 -2.80 -1.43
CA LEU A 62 8.76 -1.36 -1.52
C LEU A 62 8.25 -0.59 -0.30
N MET A 63 7.04 -0.88 0.17
CA MET A 63 6.46 -0.19 1.33
C MET A 63 7.20 -0.53 2.63
N ARG A 64 7.66 -1.79 2.79
CA ARG A 64 8.56 -2.18 3.89
C ARG A 64 9.89 -1.46 3.79
N ARG A 65 10.42 -1.28 2.58
CA ARG A 65 11.61 -0.45 2.38
C ARG A 65 11.35 0.98 2.89
N ALA A 66 10.26 1.65 2.49
CA ALA A 66 9.93 2.97 3.05
C ALA A 66 9.91 2.97 4.59
N LEU A 67 9.25 1.96 5.18
CA LEU A 67 9.15 1.81 6.64
C LEU A 67 10.52 1.67 7.33
N GLU A 68 11.47 0.95 6.73
CA GLU A 68 12.84 0.84 7.25
C GLU A 68 13.57 2.18 7.30
N ARG A 69 13.27 3.09 6.36
CA ARG A 69 13.90 4.44 6.33
C ARG A 69 13.26 5.30 7.39
N LYS A 70 11.94 5.21 7.52
CA LYS A 70 11.21 5.87 8.60
C LYS A 70 9.92 5.16 8.97
N ALA A 71 9.80 4.87 10.27
CA ALA A 71 8.58 4.36 10.88
C ALA A 71 7.61 5.51 11.22
N CYS A 72 6.95 6.06 10.21
CA CYS A 72 6.00 7.18 10.35
C CYS A 72 4.57 6.77 9.99
N LYS A 73 3.61 7.67 10.26
CA LYS A 73 2.17 7.49 9.99
C LYS A 73 1.92 6.98 8.56
N ARG A 74 2.44 7.67 7.56
CA ARG A 74 2.25 7.31 6.14
C ARG A 74 2.80 5.93 5.82
N ASN A 75 4.01 5.63 6.28
CA ASN A 75 4.65 4.36 5.95
C ASN A 75 3.97 3.18 6.63
N TYR A 76 3.48 3.34 7.87
CA TYR A 76 2.62 2.33 8.51
C TYR A 76 1.34 2.10 7.72
N TYR A 77 0.66 3.17 7.28
CA TYR A 77 -0.57 3.05 6.50
C TYR A 77 -0.37 2.22 5.24
N TYR A 78 0.65 2.54 4.44
CA TYR A 78 0.86 1.86 3.17
C TYR A 78 1.30 0.41 3.35
N VAL A 79 2.11 0.08 4.37
CA VAL A 79 2.38 -1.33 4.70
C VAL A 79 1.08 -2.06 5.08
N GLY A 80 0.17 -1.41 5.83
CA GLY A 80 -1.17 -1.95 6.11
C GLY A 80 -1.97 -2.20 4.83
N LEU A 81 -1.99 -1.24 3.90
CA LEU A 81 -2.69 -1.33 2.63
C LEU A 81 -2.19 -2.48 1.74
N ALA A 82 -0.87 -2.65 1.63
CA ALA A 82 -0.31 -3.76 0.86
C ALA A 82 -0.65 -5.12 1.48
N ASN A 83 -0.56 -5.25 2.81
CA ASN A 83 -0.95 -6.49 3.49
C ASN A 83 -2.45 -6.79 3.29
N TYR A 84 -3.31 -5.77 3.34
CA TYR A 84 -4.74 -5.94 3.10
C TYR A 84 -5.02 -6.50 1.71
N HIS A 85 -4.37 -5.95 0.67
CA HIS A 85 -4.51 -6.46 -0.69
C HIS A 85 -3.93 -7.85 -0.91
N LEU A 86 -2.93 -8.25 -0.11
CA LEU A 86 -2.39 -9.60 -0.06
C LEU A 86 -3.23 -10.56 0.79
N GLN A 87 -4.34 -10.09 1.36
CA GLN A 87 -5.20 -10.84 2.29
C GLN A 87 -4.51 -11.25 3.60
N ASN A 88 -3.39 -10.61 3.93
CA ASN A 88 -2.72 -10.72 5.23
C ASN A 88 -3.44 -9.80 6.24
N TYR A 89 -4.68 -10.13 6.57
CA TYR A 89 -5.57 -9.20 7.29
C TYR A 89 -5.11 -8.92 8.73
N ALA A 90 -4.43 -9.86 9.39
CA ALA A 90 -3.87 -9.65 10.73
C ALA A 90 -2.80 -8.56 10.73
N GLU A 91 -1.80 -8.69 9.85
CA GLU A 91 -0.74 -7.70 9.67
C GLU A 91 -1.31 -6.37 9.18
N ALA A 92 -2.28 -6.40 8.26
CA ALA A 92 -2.94 -5.20 7.77
C ALA A 92 -3.56 -4.39 8.92
N ARG A 93 -4.37 -5.05 9.76
CA ARG A 93 -5.01 -4.44 10.93
C ARG A 93 -3.98 -3.81 11.86
N ASP A 94 -2.91 -4.53 12.17
CA ASP A 94 -1.89 -4.07 13.12
C ASP A 94 -1.13 -2.85 12.58
N PHE A 95 -0.82 -2.82 11.28
CA PHE A 95 -0.16 -1.67 10.64
C PHE A 95 -1.09 -0.47 10.47
N PHE A 96 -2.36 -0.68 10.16
CA PHE A 96 -3.35 0.39 10.16
C PHE A 96 -3.53 1.00 11.56
N ALA A 97 -3.59 0.19 12.61
CA ALA A 97 -3.67 0.68 13.99
C ALA A 97 -2.45 1.54 14.36
N LYS A 98 -1.24 1.09 13.99
CA LYS A 98 0.00 1.88 14.16
C LYS A 98 -0.08 3.21 13.42
N SER A 99 -0.60 3.24 12.20
CA SER A 99 -0.80 4.48 11.45
C SER A 99 -1.77 5.42 12.16
N ALA A 100 -2.95 4.94 12.57
CA ALA A 100 -3.97 5.75 13.23
C ALA A 100 -3.41 6.45 14.48
N SER A 101 -2.59 5.75 15.27
CA SER A 101 -1.97 6.30 16.50
C SER A 101 -0.70 7.12 16.29
N ALA A 102 -0.02 7.01 15.15
CA ALA A 102 1.22 7.74 14.90
C ALA A 102 0.97 9.25 14.75
N LYS A 103 1.98 10.07 15.04
CA LYS A 103 1.95 11.51 14.69
C LYS A 103 2.52 11.70 13.27
N PRO A 104 2.02 12.66 12.48
CA PRO A 104 2.67 13.03 11.24
C PRO A 104 4.07 13.59 11.55
N GLU A 105 5.05 13.26 10.71
CA GLU A 105 6.44 13.67 10.90
C GLU A 105 6.97 14.60 9.80
N PHE A 106 6.38 14.55 8.61
CA PHE A 106 6.81 15.35 7.46
C PHE A 106 5.76 16.40 7.12
N LEU A 107 6.20 17.55 6.59
CA LEU A 107 5.29 18.61 6.11
C LEU A 107 4.27 18.06 5.12
N SER A 108 4.72 17.19 4.20
CA SER A 108 3.81 16.52 3.27
C SER A 108 2.74 15.71 4.00
N GLU A 109 3.07 15.03 5.09
CA GLU A 109 2.12 14.25 5.89
C GLU A 109 1.13 15.12 6.68
N PHE A 110 1.53 16.32 7.13
CA PHE A 110 0.68 17.17 7.97
C PHE A 110 -0.63 17.55 7.28
N ASP A 111 -0.55 17.92 6.00
CA ASP A 111 -1.71 18.40 5.23
C ASP A 111 -2.81 17.35 5.08
N PHE A 112 -2.44 16.05 5.06
CA PHE A 112 -3.40 14.95 4.93
C PHE A 112 -3.46 14.03 6.16
N ALA A 113 -2.84 14.40 7.28
CA ALA A 113 -2.75 13.56 8.48
C ALA A 113 -4.10 13.17 9.06
N ALA A 114 -5.07 14.08 9.03
CA ALA A 114 -6.44 13.82 9.49
C ALA A 114 -7.14 12.79 8.60
N GLY A 115 -7.09 12.97 7.28
CA GLY A 115 -7.63 12.01 6.32
C GLY A 115 -6.94 10.66 6.42
N LEU A 116 -5.62 10.64 6.58
CA LEU A 116 -4.87 9.39 6.73
C LEU A 116 -5.23 8.63 8.02
N THR A 117 -5.52 9.35 9.10
CA THR A 117 -6.00 8.74 10.35
C THR A 117 -7.37 8.09 10.13
N GLN A 118 -8.30 8.79 9.46
CA GLN A 118 -9.62 8.24 9.15
C GLN A 118 -9.53 7.01 8.25
N GLU A 119 -8.72 7.05 7.20
CA GLU A 119 -8.49 5.90 6.31
C GLU A 119 -7.82 4.73 7.04
N ALA A 120 -6.90 5.01 7.96
CA ALA A 120 -6.28 3.98 8.78
C ALA A 120 -7.29 3.31 9.72
N GLU A 121 -8.13 4.08 10.42
CA GLU A 121 -9.19 3.55 11.27
C GLU A 121 -10.21 2.73 10.47
N HIS A 122 -10.57 3.21 9.28
CA HIS A 122 -11.39 2.45 8.35
C HIS A 122 -10.70 1.14 7.92
N GLY A 123 -9.40 1.19 7.63
CA GLY A 123 -8.58 0.01 7.34
C GLY A 123 -8.56 -1.02 8.49
N VAL A 124 -8.48 -0.57 9.74
CA VAL A 124 -8.59 -1.45 10.93
C VAL A 124 -9.94 -2.17 10.93
N LYS A 125 -11.04 -1.45 10.65
CA LYS A 125 -12.38 -2.04 10.58
C LYS A 125 -12.46 -3.09 9.46
N LEU A 126 -12.07 -2.73 8.25
CA LEU A 126 -12.11 -3.64 7.08
C LEU A 126 -11.29 -4.91 7.31
N ALA A 127 -10.07 -4.77 7.83
CA ALA A 127 -9.21 -5.91 8.13
C ALA A 127 -9.78 -6.80 9.24
N THR A 128 -10.42 -6.19 10.25
CA THR A 128 -11.09 -6.93 11.33
C THR A 128 -12.30 -7.72 10.82
N ASP A 129 -13.12 -7.12 9.97
CA ASP A 129 -14.29 -7.78 9.38
C ASP A 129 -13.86 -8.92 8.45
N ALA A 130 -12.79 -8.73 7.66
CA ALA A 130 -12.21 -9.77 6.81
C ALA A 130 -11.64 -10.95 7.61
N LEU A 131 -10.98 -10.70 8.75
CA LEU A 131 -10.50 -11.76 9.64
C LEU A 131 -11.63 -12.63 10.19
N LYS A 132 -12.74 -12.00 10.61
CA LYS A 132 -13.92 -12.74 11.11
C LYS A 132 -14.51 -13.62 10.01
N ALA A 133 -14.72 -13.03 8.82
CA ALA A 133 -15.27 -13.76 7.68
C ALA A 133 -14.40 -14.95 7.24
N ALA A 134 -13.07 -14.82 7.34
CA ALA A 134 -12.16 -15.94 7.06
C ALA A 134 -12.25 -17.05 8.11
N GLY A 135 -12.32 -16.71 9.39
CA GLY A 135 -12.50 -17.70 10.47
C GLY A 135 -13.83 -18.46 10.38
N ASP A 136 -14.92 -17.75 10.06
CA ASP A 136 -16.25 -18.37 9.88
C ASP A 136 -16.27 -19.37 8.70
N GLN A 137 -15.43 -19.17 7.68
CA GLN A 137 -15.30 -20.07 6.53
C GLN A 137 -14.53 -21.36 6.88
N ASP A 138 -13.48 -21.24 7.71
CA ASP A 138 -12.68 -22.39 8.14
C ASP A 138 -13.48 -23.31 9.09
N ASP A 139 -14.33 -22.74 9.96
CA ASP A 139 -15.21 -23.52 10.84
C ASP A 139 -16.33 -24.24 10.06
N ALA A 140 -16.87 -23.61 9.01
CA ALA A 140 -17.86 -24.23 8.13
C ALA A 140 -17.27 -25.35 7.26
N ALA A 141 -16.02 -25.20 6.80
CA ALA A 141 -15.32 -26.21 6.00
C ALA A 141 -14.91 -27.44 6.81
N ASN A 142 -14.66 -27.30 8.11
CA ASN A 142 -14.28 -28.40 9.01
C ASN A 142 -15.47 -29.13 9.66
N SER A 143 -16.71 -28.73 9.35
CA SER A 143 -17.95 -29.30 9.91
C SER A 143 -18.69 -30.27 8.96
N VAL A 144 -18.04 -30.69 7.86
CA VAL A 144 -18.54 -31.64 6.84
C VAL A 144 -17.63 -32.86 6.78
#